data_AF-A0A541AZ40-F1
#
_entry.id   AF-A0A541AZ40-F1
#
_cell.length_a   1.000
_cell.length_b   1.000
_cell.length_c   1.000
_cell.angle_alpha   90.00
_cell.angle_beta   90.00
_cell.angle_gamma   90.00
#
_symmetry.space_group_name_H-M   'P 1'
#
loop_
_entity.id
_entity.type
_entity.pdbx_description
1 polymer ?
#
loop_
_entity_poly.entity_id
_entity_poly.type
_entity_poly.pdbx_seq_one_letter_code
_entity_poly.pdbx_strand_id
1 'polypeptide(L)'
;MDTSGALLLSDAQWADEVLLPHRPYATNYLDQGQYRMSRDDALAMRYIEHSPHALLGSIVIDCDHPDAAMRAFEQPSDHPAPNWVAQSPSGRAHLGWWLGSNHICRTDSARLTPIRYAHRIETGLKISVSGDFSYGGQLTKNPIHPDWETIYGPSTPYTLRQLATIHTPRQAPRRPDRAAGLGRNVTMFDTARTWAYPQWWHHRHDTLDQWLTLVLQHCHAVNTQFADPLPFVEVRATAHSIGKWIWRNFDEVTFRARQAKRGSKGGKVISPAKIEANRKRATKFDEKAMLEAII
;
A
#
# COMPACT_ATOMS: atom_id res chain seq x y z
N MET A 1 16.62 12.48 20.68
CA MET A 1 15.78 13.46 21.42
C MET A 1 15.67 12.97 22.85
N ASP A 2 15.95 13.85 23.80
CA ASP A 2 15.81 13.59 25.24
C ASP A 2 14.34 13.27 25.56
N THR A 3 14.06 12.05 26.01
CA THR A 3 12.71 11.57 26.36
C THR A 3 12.35 11.84 27.83
N SER A 4 13.20 12.56 28.58
CA SER A 4 12.96 12.92 29.98
C SER A 4 11.80 13.92 30.12
N GLY A 5 10.57 13.40 30.14
CA GLY A 5 9.34 14.17 30.36
C GLY A 5 8.21 13.92 29.35
N ALA A 6 8.41 13.06 28.35
CA ALA A 6 7.33 12.68 27.44
C ALA A 6 6.38 11.67 28.13
N LEU A 7 5.08 11.99 28.16
CA LEU A 7 4.05 11.05 28.60
C LEU A 7 4.11 9.80 27.71
N LEU A 8 4.15 8.62 28.33
CA LEU A 8 4.10 7.35 27.61
C LEU A 8 2.65 6.97 27.31
N LEU A 9 2.47 6.24 26.21
CA LEU A 9 1.19 5.60 25.90
C LEU A 9 0.80 4.64 27.04
N SER A 10 -0.50 4.44 27.26
CA SER A 10 -1.03 3.49 28.25
C SER A 10 -2.00 2.51 27.59
N ASP A 11 -2.30 1.40 28.27
CA ASP A 11 -3.29 0.42 27.79
C ASP A 11 -4.65 1.06 27.50
N ALA A 12 -5.13 1.92 28.40
CA ALA A 12 -6.40 2.64 28.23
C ALA A 12 -6.37 3.55 27.01
N GLN A 13 -5.31 4.34 26.85
CA GLN A 13 -5.17 5.21 25.69
C GLN A 13 -5.04 4.42 24.38
N TRP A 14 -4.30 3.30 24.39
CA TRP A 14 -4.17 2.45 23.22
C TRP A 14 -5.52 1.88 22.81
N ALA A 15 -6.28 1.33 23.77
CA ALA A 15 -7.61 0.83 23.49
C ALA A 15 -8.49 1.95 22.94
N ASP A 16 -8.61 3.09 23.63
CA ASP A 16 -9.64 4.09 23.36
C ASP A 16 -9.33 5.03 22.18
N GLU A 17 -8.05 5.32 21.93
CA GLU A 17 -7.65 6.32 20.93
C GLU A 17 -6.87 5.72 19.75
N VAL A 18 -6.11 4.63 19.96
CA VAL A 18 -5.31 4.00 18.90
C VAL A 18 -6.13 3.00 18.10
N LEU A 19 -6.92 2.15 18.77
CA LEU A 19 -7.73 1.13 18.11
C LEU A 19 -8.99 1.74 17.47
N LEU A 20 -8.88 2.07 16.18
CA LEU A 20 -9.96 2.69 15.40
C LEU A 20 -11.15 1.78 15.00
N PRO A 21 -11.00 0.47 14.74
CA PRO A 21 -12.14 -0.32 14.27
C PRO A 21 -13.20 -0.55 15.35
N HIS A 22 -14.47 -0.27 15.02
CA HIS A 22 -15.61 -0.60 15.90
C HIS A 22 -15.90 -2.12 15.97
N ARG A 23 -15.66 -2.83 14.86
CA ARG A 23 -15.80 -4.30 14.77
C ARG A 23 -14.55 -4.88 14.10
N PRO A 24 -13.42 -4.88 14.81
CA PRO A 24 -12.15 -5.34 14.27
C PRO A 24 -12.22 -6.81 13.89
N TYR A 25 -11.42 -7.22 12.92
CA TYR A 25 -10.98 -8.61 12.84
C TYR A 25 -10.07 -8.92 14.03
N ALA A 26 -10.27 -10.06 14.67
CA ALA A 26 -9.42 -10.52 15.76
C ALA A 26 -9.35 -12.05 15.82
N THR A 27 -8.31 -12.57 16.47
CA THR A 27 -8.10 -14.01 16.67
C THR A 27 -7.07 -14.28 17.77
N ASN A 28 -7.14 -15.46 18.39
CA ASN A 28 -6.08 -15.99 19.25
C ASN A 28 -5.06 -16.84 18.48
N TYR A 29 -5.43 -17.34 17.31
CA TYR A 29 -4.67 -18.32 16.54
C TYR A 29 -4.73 -17.96 15.06
N LEU A 30 -3.60 -17.50 14.50
CA LEU A 30 -3.52 -17.01 13.12
C LEU A 30 -3.87 -18.10 12.09
N ASP A 31 -3.63 -19.37 12.41
CA ASP A 31 -3.93 -20.55 11.60
C ASP A 31 -5.43 -20.91 11.58
N GLN A 32 -6.21 -20.46 12.57
CA GLN A 32 -7.66 -20.67 12.64
C GLN A 32 -8.45 -19.56 11.91
N GLY A 33 -7.76 -18.59 11.31
CA GLY A 33 -8.36 -17.45 10.64
C GLY A 33 -8.68 -16.30 11.60
N GLN A 34 -9.36 -15.28 11.06
CA GLN A 34 -9.70 -14.04 11.76
C GLN A 34 -11.18 -13.70 11.56
N TYR A 35 -11.84 -13.21 12.61
CA TYR A 35 -13.29 -12.98 12.62
C TYR A 35 -13.62 -11.59 13.09
N ARG A 36 -14.70 -11.01 12.54
CA ARG A 36 -15.25 -9.75 13.06
C ARG A 36 -16.04 -10.00 14.32
N MET A 37 -15.75 -9.24 15.36
CA MET A 37 -16.44 -9.32 16.66
C MET A 37 -16.74 -7.92 17.23
N SER A 38 -17.26 -7.86 18.45
CA SER A 38 -17.40 -6.59 19.17
C SER A 38 -16.02 -6.04 19.53
N ARG A 39 -15.92 -4.75 19.84
CA ARG A 39 -14.63 -4.17 20.26
C ARG A 39 -14.16 -4.77 21.58
N ASP A 40 -15.06 -4.97 22.54
CA ASP A 40 -14.73 -5.51 23.86
C ASP A 40 -14.23 -6.95 23.78
N ASP A 41 -14.88 -7.81 22.97
CA ASP A 41 -14.40 -9.18 22.72
C ASP A 41 -13.03 -9.18 22.03
N ALA A 42 -12.82 -8.27 21.07
CA ALA A 42 -11.58 -8.21 20.33
C ALA A 42 -10.40 -7.75 21.18
N LEU A 43 -10.63 -6.84 22.14
CA LEU A 43 -9.62 -6.38 23.10
C LEU A 43 -9.13 -7.53 24.01
N ALA A 44 -9.90 -8.61 24.14
CA ALA A 44 -9.48 -9.82 24.86
C ALA A 44 -8.72 -10.83 23.97
N MET A 45 -8.56 -10.58 22.67
CA MET A 45 -7.87 -11.49 21.74
C MET A 45 -6.39 -11.16 21.62
N ARG A 46 -5.57 -12.18 21.30
CA ARG A 46 -4.11 -12.04 21.13
C ARG A 46 -3.74 -11.16 19.93
N TYR A 47 -4.48 -11.27 18.83
CA TYR A 47 -4.25 -10.50 17.60
C TYR A 47 -5.49 -9.73 17.19
N ILE A 48 -5.31 -8.49 16.73
CA ILE A 48 -6.41 -7.56 16.47
C ILE A 48 -6.10 -6.63 15.29
N GLU A 49 -7.12 -6.30 14.48
CA GLU A 49 -7.02 -5.34 13.38
C GLU A 49 -6.70 -3.95 13.93
N HIS A 50 -5.55 -3.39 13.53
CA HIS A 50 -5.13 -2.08 14.06
C HIS A 50 -5.79 -0.89 13.35
N SER A 51 -6.23 -1.07 12.11
CA SER A 51 -6.78 0.00 11.27
C SER A 51 -7.93 -0.50 10.41
N PRO A 52 -9.12 0.10 10.46
CA PRO A 52 -10.28 -0.37 9.70
C PRO A 52 -10.03 -0.18 8.20
N HIS A 53 -10.54 -1.06 7.34
CA HIS A 53 -10.33 -1.00 5.88
C HIS A 53 -10.32 0.42 5.26
N ALA A 54 -11.27 1.30 5.66
CA ALA A 54 -11.40 2.64 5.11
C ALA A 54 -10.30 3.64 5.53
N LEU A 55 -9.59 3.40 6.64
CA LEU A 55 -8.61 4.32 7.23
C LEU A 55 -7.30 3.61 7.58
N LEU A 56 -6.16 4.25 7.39
CA LEU A 56 -4.90 3.85 8.01
C LEU A 56 -4.70 4.71 9.25
N GLY A 57 -4.92 4.14 10.43
CA GLY A 57 -4.76 4.80 11.73
C GLY A 57 -3.37 4.65 12.33
N SER A 58 -2.69 3.56 11.97
CA SER A 58 -1.35 3.26 12.45
C SER A 58 -0.52 2.57 11.37
N ILE A 59 0.79 2.76 11.42
CA ILE A 59 1.76 1.97 10.65
C ILE A 59 2.32 0.92 11.61
N VAL A 60 2.18 -0.36 11.27
CA VAL A 60 2.66 -1.49 12.08
C VAL A 60 3.67 -2.29 11.29
N ILE A 61 4.83 -2.54 11.89
CA ILE A 61 5.90 -3.35 11.30
C ILE A 61 6.12 -4.59 12.17
N ASP A 62 6.12 -5.77 11.54
CA ASP A 62 6.51 -7.03 12.20
C ASP A 62 8.04 -7.18 12.14
N CYS A 63 8.64 -7.57 13.25
CA CYS A 63 10.08 -7.76 13.40
C CYS A 63 10.33 -9.15 13.99
N ASP A 64 11.05 -9.97 13.23
CA ASP A 64 11.30 -11.38 13.53
C ASP A 64 12.68 -11.63 14.13
N HIS A 65 13.13 -10.77 15.04
CA HIS A 65 14.42 -10.91 15.71
C HIS A 65 14.32 -10.71 17.23
N PRO A 66 15.13 -11.42 18.04
CA PRO A 66 15.02 -11.39 19.50
C PRO A 66 15.22 -10.02 20.14
N ASP A 67 16.02 -9.15 19.52
CA ASP A 67 16.37 -7.82 19.99
C ASP A 67 15.45 -6.72 19.44
N ALA A 68 14.28 -7.08 18.88
CA ALA A 68 13.37 -6.13 18.22
C ALA A 68 12.92 -4.97 19.11
N ALA A 69 12.53 -5.27 20.36
CA ALA A 69 12.13 -4.23 21.30
C ALA A 69 13.27 -3.28 21.66
N MET A 70 14.46 -3.81 21.91
CA MET A 70 15.65 -3.03 22.24
C MET A 70 16.02 -2.09 21.08
N ARG A 71 16.15 -2.62 19.86
CA ARG A 71 16.46 -1.82 18.67
C ARG A 71 15.42 -0.74 18.38
N ALA A 72 14.15 -1.04 18.63
CA ALA A 72 13.06 -0.10 18.41
C ALA A 72 13.20 1.19 19.25
N PHE A 73 13.76 1.09 20.45
CA PHE A 73 13.93 2.23 21.35
C PHE A 73 15.36 2.80 21.35
N GLU A 74 16.37 1.99 21.05
CA GLU A 74 17.75 2.47 20.84
C GLU A 74 17.93 3.27 19.54
N GLN A 75 17.01 3.10 18.58
CA GLN A 75 16.95 3.87 17.32
C GLN A 75 18.31 3.92 16.58
N PRO A 76 18.98 2.77 16.33
CA PRO A 76 20.33 2.75 15.73
C PRO A 76 20.39 3.33 14.31
N SER A 77 19.24 3.46 13.64
CA SER A 77 19.09 4.08 12.31
C SER A 77 18.36 5.44 12.34
N ASP A 78 18.33 6.11 13.51
CA ASP A 78 17.68 7.42 13.73
C ASP A 78 16.23 7.45 13.21
N HIS A 79 15.47 6.39 13.51
CA HIS A 79 14.05 6.32 13.22
C HIS A 79 13.25 6.82 14.42
N PRO A 80 12.04 7.37 14.23
CA PRO A 80 11.19 7.76 15.35
C PRO A 80 10.87 6.58 16.27
N ALA A 81 10.80 6.84 17.57
CA ALA A 81 10.33 5.87 18.56
C ALA A 81 8.93 5.36 18.16
N PRO A 82 8.66 4.05 18.24
CA PRO A 82 7.30 3.56 18.12
C PRO A 82 6.45 4.02 19.31
N ASN A 83 5.15 4.19 19.11
CA ASN A 83 4.20 4.44 20.19
C ASN A 83 4.01 3.19 21.07
N TRP A 84 4.11 2.00 20.47
CA TRP A 84 4.12 0.73 21.20
C TRP A 84 5.00 -0.32 20.52
N VAL A 85 5.53 -1.23 21.32
CA VAL A 85 6.13 -2.49 20.88
C VAL A 85 5.45 -3.60 21.66
N ALA A 86 4.79 -4.53 20.96
CA ALA A 86 4.22 -5.73 21.56
C ALA A 86 5.06 -6.94 21.12
N GLN A 87 5.72 -7.61 22.07
CA GLN A 87 6.69 -8.68 21.82
C GLN A 87 6.19 -10.01 22.39
N SER A 88 6.42 -11.11 21.65
CA SER A 88 6.24 -12.46 22.19
C SER A 88 7.47 -12.90 22.98
N PRO A 89 7.36 -13.89 23.88
CA PRO A 89 8.51 -14.48 24.57
C PRO A 89 9.60 -15.02 23.63
N SER A 90 9.23 -15.39 22.39
CA SER A 90 10.17 -15.81 21.35
C SER A 90 10.94 -14.65 20.69
N GLY A 91 10.67 -13.40 21.07
CA GLY A 91 11.33 -12.20 20.58
C GLY A 91 10.66 -11.52 19.38
N ARG A 92 9.68 -12.16 18.71
CA ARG A 92 8.98 -11.55 17.56
C ARG A 92 8.12 -10.39 18.03
N ALA A 93 8.30 -9.21 17.46
CA ALA A 93 7.65 -7.99 17.94
C ALA A 93 6.88 -7.27 16.84
N HIS A 94 5.74 -6.68 17.20
CA HIS A 94 5.08 -5.68 16.36
C HIS A 94 5.36 -4.30 16.92
N LEU A 95 5.90 -3.44 16.06
CA LEU A 95 6.19 -2.04 16.36
C LEU A 95 5.11 -1.19 15.71
N GLY A 96 4.49 -0.30 16.47
CA GLY A 96 3.40 0.55 15.99
C GLY A 96 3.66 2.03 16.13
N TRP A 97 3.36 2.77 15.05
CA TRP A 97 3.34 4.23 15.02
C TRP A 97 1.90 4.70 14.74
N TRP A 98 1.31 5.35 15.74
CA TRP A 98 -0.06 5.86 15.73
C TRP A 98 -0.15 7.22 15.04
N LEU A 99 -1.16 7.42 14.21
CA LEU A 99 -1.38 8.66 13.45
C LEU A 99 -2.45 9.58 14.05
N GLY A 100 -3.25 9.11 15.01
CA GLY A 100 -4.34 9.89 15.63
C GLY A 100 -5.28 10.51 14.59
N SER A 101 -5.56 11.81 14.75
CA SER A 101 -6.36 12.60 13.79
C SER A 101 -5.71 12.75 12.41
N ASN A 102 -4.44 12.37 12.24
CA ASN A 102 -3.72 12.38 10.96
C ASN A 102 -3.88 11.09 10.16
N HIS A 103 -4.87 10.24 10.51
CA HIS A 103 -5.17 9.02 9.79
C HIS A 103 -5.42 9.26 8.30
N ILE A 104 -5.22 8.23 7.48
CA ILE A 104 -5.27 8.36 6.02
C ILE A 104 -6.47 7.62 5.45
N CYS A 105 -7.30 8.31 4.70
CA CYS A 105 -8.38 7.66 3.95
C CYS A 105 -7.81 6.70 2.89
N ARG A 106 -8.36 5.49 2.80
CA ARG A 106 -7.99 4.43 1.84
C ARG A 106 -9.11 4.07 0.85
N THR A 107 -10.24 4.78 0.91
CA THR A 107 -11.38 4.54 0.01
C THR A 107 -11.15 5.15 -1.37
N ASP A 108 -12.09 4.96 -2.29
CA ASP A 108 -12.09 5.56 -3.63
C ASP A 108 -12.12 7.10 -3.62
N SER A 109 -12.56 7.70 -2.51
CA SER A 109 -12.58 9.15 -2.28
C SER A 109 -11.25 9.70 -1.77
N ALA A 110 -10.26 8.83 -1.53
CA ALA A 110 -8.99 9.23 -0.97
C ALA A 110 -8.10 9.99 -1.95
N ARG A 111 -7.28 10.90 -1.40
CA ARG A 111 -6.16 11.47 -2.13
C ARG A 111 -5.04 10.42 -2.23
N LEU A 112 -4.57 10.16 -3.46
CA LEU A 112 -3.48 9.20 -3.68
C LEU A 112 -2.14 9.64 -3.07
N THR A 113 -1.91 10.95 -2.93
CA THR A 113 -0.63 11.48 -2.44
C THR A 113 -0.32 11.04 -1.00
N PRO A 114 -1.21 11.21 0.01
CA PRO A 114 -1.02 10.63 1.34
C PRO A 114 -0.79 9.12 1.36
N ILE A 115 -1.57 8.35 0.58
CA ILE A 115 -1.43 6.88 0.53
C ILE A 115 -0.03 6.48 0.05
N ARG A 116 0.42 7.08 -1.06
CA ARG A 116 1.77 6.85 -1.59
C ARG A 116 2.86 7.29 -0.62
N TYR A 117 2.63 8.37 0.12
CA TYR A 117 3.60 8.83 1.09
C TYR A 117 3.68 7.88 2.29
N ALA A 118 2.54 7.41 2.81
CA ALA A 118 2.49 6.42 3.88
C ALA A 118 3.21 5.12 3.50
N HIS A 119 3.04 4.64 2.27
CA HIS A 119 3.77 3.47 1.79
C HIS A 119 5.30 3.69 1.79
N ARG A 120 5.77 4.88 1.38
CA ARG A 120 7.20 5.22 1.43
C ARG A 120 7.70 5.28 2.88
N ILE A 121 6.91 5.86 3.78
CA ILE A 121 7.20 5.88 5.22
C ILE A 121 7.30 4.46 5.77
N GLU A 122 6.31 3.60 5.52
CA GLU A 122 6.33 2.19 5.93
C GLU A 122 7.59 1.48 5.42
N THR A 123 7.96 1.69 4.16
CA THR A 123 9.19 1.12 3.59
C THR A 123 10.43 1.61 4.32
N GLY A 124 10.53 2.91 4.60
CA GLY A 124 11.65 3.49 5.33
C GLY A 124 11.75 2.95 6.76
N LEU A 125 10.62 2.85 7.47
CA LEU A 125 10.55 2.27 8.81
C LEU A 125 10.94 0.80 8.80
N LYS A 126 10.41 -0.02 7.88
CA LYS A 126 10.80 -1.44 7.73
C LYS A 126 12.30 -1.62 7.60
N ILE A 127 12.95 -0.83 6.74
CA ILE A 127 14.41 -0.88 6.58
C ILE A 127 15.10 -0.49 7.89
N SER A 128 14.67 0.63 8.51
CA SER A 128 15.27 1.13 9.76
C SER A 128 15.24 0.12 10.90
N VAL A 129 14.18 -0.71 11.01
CA VAL A 129 14.03 -1.68 12.10
C VAL A 129 14.33 -3.12 11.69
N SER A 130 14.80 -3.33 10.45
CA SER A 130 14.99 -4.67 9.85
C SER A 130 13.72 -5.53 9.93
N GLY A 131 12.57 -4.91 9.65
CA GLY A 131 11.26 -5.55 9.71
C GLY A 131 10.98 -6.46 8.50
N ASP A 132 10.00 -7.35 8.66
CA ASP A 132 9.53 -8.25 7.62
C ASP A 132 8.75 -7.49 6.53
N PHE A 133 9.15 -7.74 5.27
CA PHE A 133 8.53 -7.18 4.08
C PHE A 133 7.29 -7.96 3.62
N SER A 134 7.17 -9.22 4.04
CA SER A 134 6.08 -10.14 3.68
C SER A 134 4.83 -9.88 4.50
N TYR A 135 5.00 -9.38 5.73
CA TYR A 135 3.91 -8.99 6.61
C TYR A 135 2.86 -8.10 5.92
N GLY A 136 1.62 -8.61 5.87
CA GLY A 136 0.47 -7.99 5.21
C GLY A 136 -0.14 -6.79 5.95
N GLY A 137 0.22 -6.58 7.22
CA GLY A 137 -0.13 -5.35 7.93
C GLY A 137 -1.59 -5.21 8.32
N GLN A 138 -2.38 -6.30 8.44
CA GLN A 138 -3.78 -6.21 8.88
C GLN A 138 -3.93 -6.36 10.40
N LEU A 139 -3.40 -7.45 10.97
CA LEU A 139 -3.52 -7.75 12.40
C LEU A 139 -2.23 -7.42 13.15
N THR A 140 -2.35 -6.68 14.25
CA THR A 140 -1.24 -6.51 15.20
C THR A 140 -1.37 -7.49 16.38
N LYS A 141 -0.25 -7.84 17.02
CA LYS A 141 -0.26 -8.29 18.41
C LYS A 141 -0.96 -7.21 19.24
N ASN A 142 -1.95 -7.61 20.03
CA ASN A 142 -2.77 -6.72 20.84
C ASN A 142 -1.99 -6.23 22.08
N PRO A 143 -1.53 -4.97 22.16
CA PRO A 143 -0.60 -4.52 23.19
C PRO A 143 -1.10 -4.65 24.63
N ILE A 144 -2.41 -4.76 24.84
CA ILE A 144 -3.00 -4.93 26.17
C ILE A 144 -3.22 -6.40 26.57
N HIS A 145 -2.91 -7.35 25.68
CA HIS A 145 -3.11 -8.77 25.95
C HIS A 145 -1.95 -9.34 26.78
N PRO A 146 -2.21 -10.12 27.85
CA PRO A 146 -1.19 -10.58 28.80
C PRO A 146 -0.12 -11.52 28.21
N ASP A 147 -0.40 -12.20 27.10
CA ASP A 147 0.59 -13.03 26.40
C ASP A 147 1.77 -12.24 25.80
N TRP A 148 1.63 -10.92 25.67
CA TRP A 148 2.63 -10.07 25.06
C TRP A 148 3.31 -9.18 26.09
N GLU A 149 4.63 -9.08 25.96
CA GLU A 149 5.42 -8.09 26.68
C GLU A 149 5.34 -6.79 25.89
N THR A 150 4.64 -5.80 26.46
CA THR A 150 4.41 -4.51 25.81
C THR A 150 5.27 -3.43 26.43
N ILE A 151 5.98 -2.69 25.58
CA ILE A 151 6.72 -1.50 25.95
C ILE A 151 6.09 -0.31 25.20
N TYR A 152 5.65 0.68 25.96
CA TYR A 152 5.08 1.90 25.41
C TYR A 152 6.14 2.98 25.21
N GLY A 153 6.05 3.64 24.05
CA GLY A 153 6.79 4.85 23.74
C GLY A 153 5.93 6.09 23.93
N PRO A 154 6.23 7.19 23.20
CA PRO A 154 5.50 8.45 23.33
C PRO A 154 3.98 8.27 23.14
N SER A 155 3.18 8.94 23.96
CA SER A 155 1.71 8.97 23.86
C SER A 155 1.16 9.88 22.76
N THR A 156 2.03 10.59 22.04
CA THR A 156 1.59 11.58 21.04
C THR A 156 1.48 10.96 19.65
N PRO A 157 0.40 11.25 18.90
CA PRO A 157 0.24 10.75 17.54
C PRO A 157 1.21 11.46 16.58
N TYR A 158 1.68 10.73 15.58
CA TYR A 158 2.56 11.24 14.55
C TYR A 158 1.80 11.75 13.32
N THR A 159 2.38 12.75 12.67
CA THR A 159 2.15 13.01 11.24
C THR A 159 3.05 12.10 10.40
N LEU A 160 2.66 11.78 9.17
CA LEU A 160 3.53 11.03 8.25
C LEU A 160 4.92 11.66 8.05
N ARG A 161 5.00 13.00 8.10
CA ARG A 161 6.28 13.70 7.93
C ARG A 161 7.25 13.40 9.06
N GLN A 162 6.76 13.34 10.29
CA GLN A 162 7.57 13.02 11.45
C GLN A 162 8.06 11.56 11.42
N LEU A 163 7.37 10.67 10.70
CA LEU A 163 7.75 9.28 10.52
C LEU A 163 8.82 9.04 9.44
N ALA A 164 9.27 10.09 8.73
CA ALA A 164 10.25 9.94 7.67
C ALA A 164 11.64 9.62 8.24
N THR A 165 12.24 8.54 7.75
CA THR A 165 13.59 8.10 8.08
C THR A 165 14.56 8.37 6.93
N ILE A 166 15.87 8.22 7.19
CA ILE A 166 16.91 8.27 6.14
C ILE A 166 16.69 7.23 5.02
N HIS A 167 15.98 6.15 5.33
CA HIS A 167 15.66 5.07 4.39
C HIS A 167 14.34 5.28 3.66
N THR A 168 13.59 6.33 3.97
CA THR A 168 12.33 6.64 3.27
C THR A 168 12.64 6.95 1.80
N PRO A 169 12.23 6.09 0.85
CA PRO A 169 12.61 6.26 -0.54
C PRO A 169 11.96 7.53 -1.10
N ARG A 170 12.59 8.17 -2.09
CA ARG A 170 12.02 9.38 -2.73
C ARG A 170 10.79 9.06 -3.61
N GLN A 171 10.71 7.85 -4.14
CA GLN A 171 9.65 7.38 -5.01
C GLN A 171 9.31 5.93 -4.67
N ALA A 172 8.04 5.54 -4.86
CA ALA A 172 7.64 4.15 -4.75
C ALA A 172 8.33 3.31 -5.86
N PRO A 173 8.57 2.01 -5.62
CA PRO A 173 9.08 1.11 -6.63
C PRO A 173 8.18 1.12 -7.86
N ARG A 174 8.79 1.20 -9.05
CA ARG A 174 8.06 1.24 -10.32
C ARG A 174 7.76 -0.14 -10.89
N ARG A 175 8.43 -1.17 -10.39
CA ARG A 175 8.29 -2.54 -10.86
C ARG A 175 7.63 -3.40 -9.78
N PRO A 176 6.69 -4.28 -10.15
CA PRO A 176 6.02 -5.17 -9.21
C PRO A 176 6.97 -6.03 -8.38
N ASP A 177 8.01 -6.62 -8.98
CA ASP A 177 8.99 -7.50 -8.32
C ASP A 177 9.71 -6.86 -7.11
N ARG A 178 9.69 -5.53 -7.01
CA ARG A 178 10.32 -4.76 -5.93
C ARG A 178 9.32 -4.15 -4.95
N ALA A 179 8.03 -4.43 -5.11
CA ALA A 179 6.99 -3.93 -4.22
C ALA A 179 6.72 -4.92 -3.08
N ALA A 180 6.56 -4.39 -1.87
CA ALA A 180 6.30 -5.17 -0.66
C ALA A 180 5.39 -4.40 0.30
N GLY A 181 4.79 -5.07 1.29
CA GLY A 181 3.84 -4.46 2.24
C GLY A 181 2.67 -3.74 1.55
N LEU A 182 2.34 -2.53 2.03
CA LEU A 182 1.29 -1.67 1.44
C LEU A 182 1.59 -1.28 -0.02
N GLY A 183 2.86 -1.41 -0.45
CA GLY A 183 3.32 -1.01 -1.77
C GLY A 183 2.79 -1.84 -2.91
N ARG A 184 2.42 -3.09 -2.63
CA ARG A 184 1.90 -4.02 -3.64
C ARG A 184 0.59 -3.49 -4.23
N ASN A 185 -0.35 -3.09 -3.37
CA ASN A 185 -1.62 -2.49 -3.80
C ASN A 185 -1.41 -1.22 -4.62
N VAL A 186 -0.56 -0.29 -4.13
CA VAL A 186 -0.25 0.95 -4.85
C VAL A 186 0.39 0.67 -6.21
N THR A 187 1.34 -0.27 -6.27
CA THR A 187 2.05 -0.64 -7.49
C THR A 187 1.13 -1.32 -8.50
N MET A 188 0.29 -2.24 -8.05
CA MET A 188 -0.72 -2.89 -8.89
C MET A 188 -1.71 -1.87 -9.43
N PHE A 189 -2.23 -0.98 -8.57
CA PHE A 189 -3.14 0.08 -8.97
C PHE A 189 -2.52 1.00 -10.03
N ASP A 190 -1.29 1.48 -9.81
CA ASP A 190 -0.61 2.39 -10.72
C ASP A 190 -0.24 1.73 -12.06
N THR A 191 0.19 0.47 -12.02
CA THR A 191 0.50 -0.31 -13.22
C THR A 191 -0.76 -0.60 -14.02
N ALA A 192 -1.78 -1.18 -13.38
CA ALA A 192 -3.00 -1.61 -14.05
C ALA A 192 -3.82 -0.44 -14.59
N ARG A 193 -3.95 0.68 -13.85
CA ARG A 193 -4.74 1.83 -14.32
C ARG A 193 -4.11 2.50 -15.55
N THR A 194 -2.77 2.58 -15.58
CA THR A 194 -2.08 3.24 -16.69
C THR A 194 -2.15 2.41 -17.96
N TRP A 195 -2.13 1.08 -17.82
CA TRP A 195 -2.46 0.15 -18.89
C TRP A 195 -3.93 0.27 -19.33
N ALA A 196 -4.88 0.30 -18.38
CA ALA A 196 -6.32 0.26 -18.67
C ALA A 196 -6.84 1.53 -19.38
N TYR A 197 -6.29 2.71 -19.09
CA TYR A 197 -6.76 3.96 -19.69
C TYR A 197 -6.83 3.95 -21.22
N PRO A 198 -5.77 3.59 -21.98
CA PRO A 198 -5.87 3.47 -23.43
C PRO A 198 -6.75 2.31 -23.90
N GLN A 199 -6.83 1.20 -23.14
CA GLN A 199 -7.63 0.03 -23.55
C GLN A 199 -9.12 0.35 -23.65
N TRP A 200 -9.62 1.24 -22.79
CA TRP A 200 -11.04 1.62 -22.80
C TRP A 200 -11.53 2.00 -24.20
N TRP A 201 -10.70 2.67 -25.02
CA TRP A 201 -11.10 3.04 -26.39
C TRP A 201 -11.51 1.83 -27.25
N HIS A 202 -10.78 0.71 -27.14
CA HIS A 202 -11.04 -0.50 -27.90
C HIS A 202 -12.23 -1.29 -27.36
N HIS A 203 -12.53 -1.14 -26.07
CA HIS A 203 -13.54 -1.91 -25.34
C HIS A 203 -14.78 -1.08 -24.95
N ARG A 204 -14.92 0.14 -25.48
CA ARG A 204 -16.03 1.05 -25.13
C ARG A 204 -17.42 0.57 -25.55
N HIS A 205 -17.48 -0.37 -26.48
CA HIS A 205 -18.73 -0.99 -26.96
C HIS A 205 -19.01 -2.35 -26.32
N ASP A 206 -18.11 -2.83 -25.46
CA ASP A 206 -18.31 -4.07 -24.71
C ASP A 206 -19.33 -3.85 -23.58
N THR A 207 -19.70 -4.94 -22.90
CA THR A 207 -20.46 -4.85 -21.64
C THR A 207 -19.55 -4.48 -20.47
N LEU A 208 -20.14 -3.94 -19.40
CA LEU A 208 -19.42 -3.65 -18.15
C LEU A 208 -18.74 -4.91 -17.60
N ASP A 209 -19.37 -6.07 -17.66
CA ASP A 209 -18.81 -7.32 -17.12
C ASP A 209 -17.61 -7.82 -17.93
N GLN A 210 -17.65 -7.68 -19.27
CA GLN A 210 -16.49 -7.97 -20.13
C GLN A 210 -15.33 -7.04 -19.82
N TRP A 211 -15.61 -5.74 -19.66
CA TRP A 211 -14.62 -4.74 -19.26
C TRP A 211 -14.00 -5.05 -17.88
N LEU A 212 -14.81 -5.35 -16.87
CA LEU A 212 -14.32 -5.67 -15.53
C LEU A 212 -13.49 -6.96 -15.52
N THR A 213 -13.90 -7.97 -16.30
CA THR A 213 -13.12 -9.21 -16.48
C THR A 213 -11.76 -8.94 -17.09
N LEU A 214 -11.68 -8.10 -18.13
CA LEU A 214 -10.42 -7.72 -18.77
C LEU A 214 -9.47 -7.02 -17.78
N VAL A 215 -9.99 -6.05 -17.02
CA VAL A 215 -9.19 -5.33 -16.01
C VAL A 215 -8.73 -6.29 -14.89
N LEU A 216 -9.59 -7.22 -14.48
CA LEU A 216 -9.27 -8.24 -13.48
C LEU A 216 -8.14 -9.17 -13.95
N GLN A 217 -8.21 -9.68 -15.18
CA GLN A 217 -7.16 -10.51 -15.77
C GLN A 217 -5.81 -9.79 -15.78
N HIS A 218 -5.79 -8.51 -16.15
CA HIS A 218 -4.56 -7.74 -16.13
C HIS A 218 -4.04 -7.50 -14.71
N CYS A 219 -4.90 -7.16 -13.75
CA CYS A 219 -4.50 -7.02 -12.35
C CYS A 219 -3.92 -8.34 -11.80
N HIS A 220 -4.52 -9.48 -12.15
CA HIS A 220 -4.03 -10.79 -11.79
C HIS A 220 -2.63 -11.05 -12.39
N ALA A 221 -2.40 -10.73 -13.66
CA ALA A 221 -1.09 -10.85 -14.31
C ALA A 221 -0.01 -9.92 -13.73
N VAL A 222 -0.40 -8.76 -13.18
CA VAL A 222 0.52 -7.92 -12.40
C VAL A 222 0.81 -8.55 -11.03
N ASN A 223 -0.21 -9.13 -10.38
CA ASN A 223 -0.07 -9.77 -9.07
C ASN A 223 0.91 -10.95 -9.08
N THR A 224 0.96 -11.71 -10.17
CA THR A 224 1.91 -12.84 -10.33
C THR A 224 3.37 -12.40 -10.45
N GLN A 225 3.64 -11.11 -10.60
CA GLN A 225 5.01 -10.56 -10.66
C GLN A 225 5.52 -10.11 -9.28
N PHE A 226 4.67 -10.05 -8.25
CA PHE A 226 5.12 -9.79 -6.89
C PHE A 226 5.87 -11.00 -6.34
N ALA A 227 6.91 -10.75 -5.54
CA ALA A 227 7.61 -11.80 -4.81
C ALA A 227 6.65 -12.55 -3.85
N ASP A 228 5.73 -11.81 -3.23
CA ASP A 228 4.64 -12.34 -2.41
C ASP A 228 3.29 -11.78 -2.93
N PRO A 229 2.54 -12.58 -3.70
CA PRO A 229 1.28 -12.18 -4.33
C PRO A 229 0.22 -11.74 -3.31
N LEU A 230 -0.59 -10.74 -3.67
CA LEU A 230 -1.74 -10.34 -2.87
C LEU A 230 -2.84 -11.41 -2.93
N PRO A 231 -3.66 -11.53 -1.86
CA PRO A 231 -4.87 -12.33 -1.89
C PRO A 231 -5.79 -11.93 -3.04
N PHE A 232 -6.45 -12.90 -3.68
CA PHE A 232 -7.30 -12.64 -4.84
C PHE A 232 -8.42 -11.62 -4.57
N VAL A 233 -8.90 -11.54 -3.33
CA VAL A 233 -9.90 -10.55 -2.90
C VAL A 233 -9.39 -9.12 -3.07
N GLU A 234 -8.11 -8.85 -2.81
CA GLU A 234 -7.49 -7.53 -3.00
C GLU A 234 -7.25 -7.21 -4.47
N VAL A 235 -6.84 -8.21 -5.26
CA VAL A 235 -6.72 -8.11 -6.72
C VAL A 235 -8.06 -7.73 -7.33
N ARG A 236 -9.13 -8.42 -6.95
CA ARG A 236 -10.50 -8.15 -7.40
C ARG A 236 -10.98 -6.76 -6.98
N ALA A 237 -10.73 -6.35 -5.74
CA ALA A 237 -11.08 -5.03 -5.26
C ALA A 237 -10.39 -3.91 -6.07
N THR A 238 -9.09 -4.06 -6.34
CA THR A 238 -8.31 -3.12 -7.15
C THR A 238 -8.83 -3.05 -8.59
N ALA A 239 -9.06 -4.22 -9.21
CA ALA A 239 -9.60 -4.30 -10.56
C ALA A 239 -10.97 -3.62 -10.67
N HIS A 240 -11.87 -3.88 -9.72
CA HIS A 240 -13.18 -3.24 -9.67
C HIS A 240 -13.08 -1.73 -9.49
N SER A 241 -12.18 -1.26 -8.61
CA SER A 241 -11.94 0.17 -8.39
C SER A 241 -11.53 0.88 -9.69
N ILE A 242 -10.54 0.34 -10.39
CA ILE A 242 -10.05 0.88 -11.67
C ILE A 242 -11.15 0.81 -12.73
N GLY A 243 -11.72 -0.39 -12.93
CA GLY A 243 -12.65 -0.67 -14.01
C GLY A 243 -13.94 0.14 -13.89
N LYS A 244 -14.57 0.17 -12.71
CA LYS A 244 -15.80 0.95 -12.48
C LYS A 244 -15.54 2.45 -12.58
N TRP A 245 -14.40 2.93 -12.07
CA TRP A 245 -14.07 4.35 -12.17
C TRP A 245 -13.88 4.76 -13.63
N ILE A 246 -13.15 3.98 -14.44
CA ILE A 246 -12.99 4.27 -15.87
C ILE A 246 -14.35 4.26 -16.57
N TRP A 247 -15.15 3.21 -16.37
CA TRP A 247 -16.47 3.06 -17.00
C TRP A 247 -17.41 4.24 -16.72
N ARG A 248 -17.40 4.75 -15.48
CA ARG A 248 -18.24 5.89 -15.07
C ARG A 248 -17.74 7.23 -15.59
N ASN A 249 -16.44 7.41 -15.78
CA ASN A 249 -15.81 8.73 -16.00
C ASN A 249 -15.24 8.93 -17.41
N PHE A 250 -15.28 7.90 -18.26
CA PHE A 250 -14.78 7.97 -19.63
C PHE A 250 -15.96 7.99 -20.58
N ASP A 251 -15.91 8.95 -21.50
CA ASP A 251 -16.80 9.06 -22.65
C ASP A 251 -15.96 9.43 -23.87
N GLU A 252 -16.49 9.20 -25.07
CA GLU A 252 -15.73 9.38 -26.30
C GLU A 252 -15.23 10.82 -26.48
N VAL A 253 -16.07 11.80 -26.15
CA VAL A 253 -15.78 13.22 -26.36
C VAL A 253 -14.63 13.65 -25.45
N THR A 254 -14.75 13.37 -24.15
CA THR A 254 -13.73 13.69 -23.16
C THR A 254 -12.45 12.91 -23.42
N PHE A 255 -12.53 11.66 -23.86
CA PHE A 255 -11.34 10.87 -24.18
C PHE A 255 -10.57 11.47 -25.36
N ARG A 256 -11.25 11.78 -26.48
CA ARG A 256 -10.64 12.44 -27.64
C ARG A 256 -10.02 13.78 -27.24
N ALA A 257 -10.73 14.60 -26.47
CA ALA A 257 -10.22 15.88 -25.99
C ALA A 257 -8.96 15.72 -25.12
N ARG A 258 -8.93 14.73 -24.21
CA ARG A 258 -7.74 14.40 -23.40
C ARG A 258 -6.57 13.95 -24.27
N GLN A 259 -6.82 13.11 -25.28
CA GLN A 259 -5.77 12.65 -26.21
C GLN A 259 -5.22 13.79 -27.06
N ALA A 260 -6.08 14.65 -27.61
CA ALA A 260 -5.66 15.83 -28.37
C ALA A 260 -4.80 16.79 -27.52
N LYS A 261 -5.23 17.07 -26.29
CA LYS A 261 -4.46 17.91 -25.34
C LYS A 261 -3.11 17.29 -24.97
N ARG A 262 -3.04 15.96 -24.81
CA ARG A 262 -1.78 15.24 -24.56
C ARG A 262 -0.86 15.25 -25.78
N GLY A 263 -1.41 15.00 -26.97
CA GLY A 263 -0.69 15.04 -28.24
C GLY A 263 -0.10 16.41 -28.52
N SER A 264 -0.85 17.49 -28.28
CA SER A 264 -0.35 18.86 -28.48
C SER A 264 0.78 19.22 -27.52
N LYS A 265 0.69 18.82 -26.24
CA LYS A 265 1.80 18.98 -25.28
C LYS A 265 3.03 18.16 -25.69
N GLY A 266 2.84 16.91 -26.10
CA GLY A 266 3.93 16.04 -26.55
C GLY A 266 4.64 16.60 -27.79
N GLY A 267 3.88 17.10 -28.76
CA GLY A 267 4.41 17.72 -29.99
C GLY A 267 5.21 18.99 -29.72
N LYS A 268 4.84 19.78 -28.70
CA LYS A 268 5.58 21.00 -28.30
C LYS A 268 6.91 20.72 -27.58
N VAL A 269 7.05 19.54 -26.94
CA VAL A 269 8.23 19.16 -26.14
C VAL A 269 9.22 18.31 -26.95
N ILE A 270 8.77 17.72 -28.07
CA ILE A 270 9.59 16.85 -28.91
C ILE A 270 10.54 17.70 -29.79
N SER A 271 11.84 17.39 -29.72
CA SER A 271 12.84 18.00 -30.60
C SER A 271 12.71 17.49 -32.04
N PRO A 272 13.12 18.26 -33.06
CA PRO A 272 13.08 17.85 -34.46
C PRO A 272 13.74 16.49 -34.72
N ALA A 273 14.86 16.21 -34.03
CA ALA A 273 15.57 14.93 -34.10
C ALA A 273 14.71 13.74 -33.64
N LYS A 274 13.83 13.94 -32.64
CA LYS A 274 12.96 12.90 -32.10
C LYS A 274 11.71 12.70 -32.99
N ILE A 275 11.26 13.75 -33.69
CA ILE A 275 10.23 13.64 -34.75
C ILE A 275 10.75 12.75 -35.88
N GLU A 276 11.97 13.04 -36.35
CA GLU A 276 12.59 12.30 -37.45
C GLU A 276 12.86 10.83 -37.08
N ALA A 277 13.35 10.58 -35.86
CA ALA A 277 13.52 9.21 -35.36
C ALA A 277 12.19 8.44 -35.24
N ASN A 278 11.10 9.10 -34.84
CA ASN A 278 9.78 8.48 -34.77
C ASN A 278 9.20 8.22 -36.17
N ARG A 279 9.42 9.11 -37.15
CA ARG A 279 9.04 8.88 -38.55
C ARG A 279 9.75 7.66 -39.13
N LYS A 280 11.07 7.56 -38.94
CA LYS A 280 11.85 6.39 -39.37
C LYS A 280 11.43 5.08 -38.71
N ARG A 281 10.94 5.12 -37.47
CA ARG A 281 10.38 3.95 -36.77
C ARG A 281 9.00 3.56 -37.29
N ALA A 282 8.15 4.54 -37.60
CA ALA A 282 6.81 4.30 -38.13
C ALA A 282 6.84 3.70 -39.55
N THR A 283 7.90 3.96 -40.32
CA THR A 283 8.12 3.38 -41.66
C THR A 283 8.91 2.07 -41.64
N LYS A 284 9.35 1.58 -40.47
CA LYS A 284 10.08 0.32 -40.35
C LYS A 284 9.07 -0.83 -40.40
N PHE A 285 8.65 -1.21 -41.60
CA PHE A 285 7.98 -2.48 -41.81
C PHE A 285 9.00 -3.61 -41.61
N ASP A 286 8.58 -4.68 -40.95
CA ASP A 286 9.40 -5.88 -40.80
C ASP A 286 9.41 -6.61 -42.16
N GLU A 287 10.41 -6.32 -42.99
CA GLU A 287 10.58 -6.94 -44.31
C GLU A 287 10.61 -8.48 -44.23
N LYS A 288 11.11 -9.04 -43.12
CA LYS A 288 11.15 -10.49 -42.92
C LYS A 288 9.76 -11.08 -42.73
N ALA A 289 8.90 -10.41 -41.96
CA ALA A 289 7.51 -10.81 -41.77
C ALA A 289 6.65 -10.66 -43.04
N MET A 290 6.98 -9.70 -43.92
CA MET A 290 6.31 -9.53 -45.21
C MET A 290 6.77 -10.58 -46.24
N LEU A 291 8.04 -10.99 -46.22
CA LEU A 291 8.58 -12.04 -47.10
C LEU A 291 8.05 -13.44 -46.74
N GLU A 292 7.88 -13.74 -45.45
CA GLU A 292 7.30 -15.01 -44.97
C GLU A 292 5.79 -15.13 -45.26
N ALA A 293 5.09 -14.03 -45.53
CA ALA A 293 3.65 -14.03 -45.88
C ALA A 293 3.38 -14.17 -47.40
N ILE A 294 4.44 -14.20 -48.24
CA ILE A 294 4.35 -14.28 -49.71
C ILE A 294 4.76 -15.68 -50.23
N ILE A 295 5.19 -16.59 -49.36
CA ILE A 295 5.51 -18.00 -49.67
C ILE A 295 4.41 -18.89 -49.11
#